data_AF-A0A954KW47-F1
#
_entry.id   AF-A0A954KW47-F1
#
_cell.length_a   1.000
_cell.length_b   1.000
_cell.length_c   1.000
_cell.angle_alpha   90.00
_cell.angle_beta   90.00
_cell.angle_gamma   90.00
#
_symmetry.space_group_name_H-M   'P 1'
#
loop_
_entity.id
_entity.type
_entity.pdbx_description
1 polymer ?
#
loop_
_entity_poly.entity_id
_entity_poly.type
_entity_poly.pdbx_seq_one_letter_code
_entity_poly.pdbx_strand_id
1 'polypeptide(L)'
;MQSKDLLILASQQSAGLLAPMFEDLKTAPLQVATAGGNHAHWILGHLLTSEGQFRFMLDGTPNPHDSLKDLFGAGTQPDAGGAGYPAYEELLAQFLELQGANTALLQSLSEVDLDQASHSCPPGMESFFGTWRQVLLIRTMHWMHHRGQLADCRKAAGRPPLMM
;
A
#
# COMPACT_ATOMS: atom_id res chain seq x y z
N MET A 1 17.68 12.46 15.89
CA MET A 1 16.54 11.84 15.22
C MET A 1 16.89 10.39 15.01
N GLN A 2 16.13 9.48 15.61
CA GLN A 2 16.31 8.04 15.40
C GLN A 2 15.63 7.64 14.10
N SER A 3 15.93 6.45 13.59
CA SER A 3 15.32 6.02 12.33
C SER A 3 13.85 5.63 12.49
N LYS A 4 13.38 5.25 13.69
CA LYS A 4 11.96 5.18 14.02
C LYS A 4 11.22 6.49 13.73
N ASP A 5 11.79 7.63 14.11
CA ASP A 5 11.16 8.95 13.90
C ASP A 5 10.96 9.22 12.40
N LEU A 6 11.96 8.85 11.58
CA LEU A 6 11.90 8.97 10.13
C LEU A 6 10.86 8.01 9.51
N LEU A 7 10.75 6.78 10.00
CA LEU A 7 9.74 5.83 9.53
C LEU A 7 8.33 6.30 9.87
N ILE A 8 8.11 6.87 11.06
CA ILE A 8 6.82 7.46 11.44
C ILE A 8 6.48 8.63 10.52
N LEU A 9 7.44 9.55 10.32
CA LEU A 9 7.26 10.70 9.44
C LEU A 9 6.95 10.26 8.01
N ALA A 10 7.73 9.32 7.46
CA ALA A 10 7.55 8.77 6.12
C ALA A 10 6.18 8.10 5.98
N SER A 11 5.73 7.31 6.96
CA SER A 11 4.40 6.67 6.95
C SER A 11 3.28 7.71 6.94
N GLN A 12 3.36 8.72 7.81
CA GLN A 12 2.34 9.77 7.91
C GLN A 12 2.27 10.63 6.65
N GLN A 13 3.42 11.07 6.13
CA GLN A 13 3.47 11.88 4.91
C GLN A 13 3.00 11.07 3.70
N SER A 14 3.44 9.82 3.57
CA SER A 14 3.03 8.94 2.48
C SER A 14 1.51 8.70 2.51
N ALA A 15 0.92 8.44 3.69
CA ALA A 15 -0.52 8.29 3.84
C ALA A 15 -1.28 9.57 3.49
N GLY A 16 -0.83 10.73 3.98
CA GLY A 16 -1.44 12.03 3.69
C GLY A 16 -1.37 12.42 2.21
N LEU A 17 -0.39 11.90 1.47
CA LEU A 17 -0.25 12.12 0.03
C LEU A 17 -1.00 11.08 -0.83
N LEU A 18 -1.23 9.88 -0.30
CA LEU A 18 -1.85 8.76 -1.01
C LEU A 18 -3.37 8.72 -0.82
N ALA A 19 -3.87 8.77 0.41
CA ALA A 19 -5.30 8.60 0.72
C ALA A 19 -6.21 9.60 -0.03
N PRO A 20 -5.86 10.89 -0.17
CA PRO A 20 -6.67 11.82 -0.95
C PRO A 20 -6.79 11.45 -2.44
N MET A 21 -5.83 10.70 -3.00
CA MET A 21 -5.90 10.26 -4.39
C MET A 21 -6.94 9.17 -4.59
N PHE A 22 -7.15 8.30 -3.61
CA PHE A 22 -8.22 7.30 -3.67
C PHE A 22 -9.60 7.93 -3.54
N GLU A 23 -9.75 8.93 -2.67
CA GLU A 23 -11.00 9.70 -2.57
C GLU A 23 -11.29 10.45 -3.86
N ASP A 24 -10.29 11.13 -4.42
CA ASP A 24 -10.39 11.79 -5.70
C ASP A 24 -10.83 10.77 -6.76
N LEU A 25 -10.10 9.66 -6.95
CA LEU A 25 -10.32 8.66 -8.04
C LEU A 25 -11.57 7.79 -7.89
N LYS A 26 -12.31 7.92 -6.80
CA LYS A 26 -13.56 7.20 -6.55
C LYS A 26 -14.60 7.34 -7.67
N THR A 27 -14.63 8.48 -8.37
CA THR A 27 -15.55 8.73 -9.50
C THR A 27 -15.04 8.22 -10.85
N ALA A 28 -13.79 7.76 -10.93
CA ALA A 28 -13.19 7.18 -12.12
C ALA A 28 -12.22 6.02 -11.77
N PRO A 29 -12.64 5.03 -10.97
CA PRO A 29 -11.72 4.09 -10.32
C PRO A 29 -11.12 3.04 -11.27
N LEU A 30 -11.71 2.90 -12.46
CA LEU A 30 -11.26 2.00 -13.53
C LEU A 30 -10.46 2.71 -14.62
N GLN A 31 -10.24 4.03 -14.50
CA GLN A 31 -9.49 4.78 -15.49
C GLN A 31 -8.01 4.37 -15.47
N VAL A 32 -7.47 4.04 -16.64
CA VAL A 32 -6.05 3.75 -16.86
C VAL A 32 -5.40 4.82 -17.74
N ALA A 33 -4.11 5.08 -17.53
CA ALA A 33 -3.34 6.00 -18.37
C ALA A 33 -2.70 5.33 -19.59
N THR A 34 -2.39 4.04 -19.47
CA THR A 34 -1.82 3.21 -20.53
C THR A 34 -2.58 1.90 -20.56
N ALA A 35 -2.80 1.32 -21.75
CA ALA A 35 -3.46 0.02 -21.88
C ALA A 35 -2.71 -1.05 -21.05
N GLY A 36 -3.45 -1.84 -20.27
CA GLY A 36 -2.87 -2.83 -19.35
C GLY A 36 -2.25 -2.23 -18.07
N GLY A 37 -2.33 -0.92 -17.88
CA GLY A 37 -1.88 -0.27 -16.64
C GLY A 37 -2.83 -0.53 -15.47
N ASN A 38 -2.30 -0.35 -14.26
CA ASN A 38 -3.11 -0.46 -13.04
C ASN A 38 -4.02 0.75 -12.89
N HIS A 39 -5.32 0.51 -12.69
CA HIS A 39 -6.29 1.54 -12.32
C HIS A 39 -6.46 1.64 -10.80
N ALA A 40 -7.12 2.70 -10.32
CA ALA A 40 -7.22 2.99 -8.89
C ALA A 40 -7.89 1.87 -8.07
N HIS A 41 -8.92 1.21 -8.61
CA HIS A 41 -9.61 0.11 -7.91
C HIS A 41 -8.68 -1.08 -7.66
N TRP A 42 -7.91 -1.49 -8.67
CA TRP A 42 -6.92 -2.55 -8.50
C TRP A 42 -5.81 -2.11 -7.56
N ILE A 43 -5.29 -0.88 -7.71
CA ILE A 43 -4.24 -0.35 -6.83
C ILE A 43 -4.70 -0.32 -5.37
N LEU A 44 -5.95 0.07 -5.11
CA LEU A 44 -6.50 0.11 -3.75
C LEU A 44 -6.56 -1.29 -3.15
N GLY A 45 -7.11 -2.27 -3.88
CA GLY A 45 -7.11 -3.67 -3.44
C GLY A 45 -5.70 -4.24 -3.28
N HIS A 46 -4.77 -3.84 -4.14
CA HIS A 46 -3.37 -4.27 -4.08
C HIS A 46 -2.67 -3.72 -2.85
N LEU A 47 -2.87 -2.44 -2.52
CA LEU A 47 -2.33 -1.85 -1.31
C LEU A 47 -2.97 -2.46 -0.05
N LEU A 48 -4.28 -2.72 -0.05
CA LEU A 48 -4.98 -3.38 1.06
C LEU A 48 -4.38 -4.77 1.34
N THR A 49 -4.25 -5.61 0.32
CA THR A 49 -3.64 -6.94 0.48
C THR A 49 -2.17 -6.84 0.86
N SER A 50 -1.43 -5.87 0.33
CA SER A 50 -0.02 -5.64 0.67
C SER A 50 0.17 -5.18 2.12
N GLU A 51 -0.74 -4.37 2.68
CA GLU A 51 -0.70 -3.93 4.08
C GLU A 51 -0.73 -5.11 5.05
N GLY A 52 -1.59 -6.10 4.79
CA GLY A 52 -1.61 -7.33 5.57
C GLY A 52 -0.37 -8.19 5.33
N GLN A 53 0.17 -8.22 4.11
CA GLN A 53 1.41 -8.93 3.80
C GLN A 53 2.63 -8.32 4.51
N PHE A 54 2.72 -7.00 4.61
CA PHE A 54 3.77 -6.34 5.39
C PHE A 54 3.67 -6.70 6.86
N ARG A 55 2.45 -6.76 7.40
CA ARG A 55 2.26 -7.20 8.78
C ARG A 55 2.71 -8.65 8.99
N PHE A 56 2.34 -9.56 8.08
CA PHE A 56 2.83 -10.94 8.07
C PHE A 56 4.36 -11.02 8.00
N MET A 57 5.01 -10.17 7.18
CA MET A 57 6.46 -10.12 7.11
C MET A 57 7.13 -9.64 8.40
N LEU A 58 6.47 -8.82 9.21
CA LEU A 58 7.03 -8.41 10.51
C LEU A 58 7.00 -9.58 11.49
N ASP A 59 5.81 -10.05 11.85
CA ASP A 59 5.61 -10.91 13.03
C ASP A 59 4.82 -12.20 12.74
N GLY A 60 4.51 -12.49 11.47
CA GLY A 60 3.74 -13.66 11.07
C GLY A 60 2.24 -13.55 11.31
N THR A 61 1.73 -12.39 11.73
CA THR A 61 0.27 -12.17 11.85
C THR A 61 -0.40 -12.39 10.48
N PRO A 62 -1.40 -13.28 10.39
CA PRO A 62 -2.06 -13.59 9.12
C PRO A 62 -2.67 -12.36 8.44
N ASN A 63 -2.58 -12.31 7.11
CA ASN A 63 -3.19 -11.26 6.32
C ASN A 63 -4.72 -11.41 6.32
N PRO A 64 -5.49 -10.45 6.87
CA PRO A 64 -6.95 -10.54 6.91
C PRO A 64 -7.61 -10.50 5.53
N HIS A 65 -6.87 -10.05 4.51
CA HIS A 65 -7.33 -9.91 3.12
C HIS A 65 -6.71 -10.93 2.17
N ASP A 66 -6.15 -12.04 2.69
CA ASP A 66 -5.52 -13.08 1.85
C ASP A 66 -6.49 -13.68 0.81
N SER A 67 -7.79 -13.71 1.11
CA SER A 67 -8.84 -14.14 0.17
C SER A 67 -8.93 -13.30 -1.10
N LEU A 68 -8.39 -12.07 -1.09
CA LEU A 68 -8.39 -11.17 -2.24
C LEU A 68 -7.10 -11.25 -3.07
N LYS A 69 -6.14 -12.11 -2.71
CA LYS A 69 -4.83 -12.19 -3.40
C LYS A 69 -4.92 -12.60 -4.86
N ASP A 70 -5.93 -13.38 -5.24
CA ASP A 70 -6.10 -13.81 -6.63
C ASP A 70 -6.61 -12.67 -7.53
N LEU A 71 -7.18 -11.62 -6.92
CA LEU A 71 -7.65 -10.42 -7.61
C LEU A 71 -6.61 -9.28 -7.60
N PHE A 72 -5.91 -9.12 -6.49
CA PHE A 72 -5.07 -7.94 -6.23
C PHE A 72 -3.62 -8.25 -5.85
N GLY A 73 -3.23 -9.52 -5.79
CA GLY A 73 -1.87 -9.93 -5.45
C GLY A 73 -0.85 -9.47 -6.49
N ALA A 74 0.42 -9.44 -6.10
CA ALA A 74 1.50 -9.13 -7.02
C ALA A 74 1.48 -10.07 -8.24
N GLY A 75 1.56 -9.50 -9.45
CA GLY A 75 1.53 -10.24 -10.71
C GLY A 75 0.13 -10.53 -11.28
N THR A 76 -0.95 -10.25 -10.53
CA THR A 76 -2.31 -10.30 -11.08
C THR A 76 -2.51 -9.23 -12.16
N GLN A 77 -3.41 -9.50 -13.09
CA GLN A 77 -3.77 -8.54 -14.15
C GLN A 77 -5.04 -7.79 -13.74
N PRO A 78 -5.04 -6.44 -13.79
CA PRO A 78 -6.24 -5.64 -13.53
C PRO A 78 -7.36 -5.97 -14.52
N ASP A 79 -8.57 -6.19 -14.02
CA ASP A 79 -9.75 -6.34 -14.86
C ASP A 79 -10.26 -4.97 -15.29
N ALA A 80 -10.34 -4.74 -16.61
CA ALA A 80 -10.70 -3.44 -17.17
C ALA A 80 -12.12 -2.98 -16.79
N GLY A 81 -13.03 -3.91 -16.46
CA GLY A 81 -14.39 -3.63 -16.01
C GLY A 81 -14.57 -3.68 -14.49
N GLY A 82 -13.54 -4.01 -13.73
CA GLY A 82 -13.62 -4.27 -12.29
C GLY A 82 -14.44 -5.53 -11.94
N ALA A 83 -14.55 -6.48 -12.87
CA ALA A 83 -15.35 -7.68 -12.65
C ALA A 83 -14.82 -8.51 -11.47
N GLY A 84 -15.72 -8.84 -10.54
CA GLY A 84 -15.39 -9.61 -9.34
C GLY A 84 -14.72 -8.81 -8.22
N TYR A 85 -14.49 -7.51 -8.38
CA TYR A 85 -13.92 -6.69 -7.32
C TYR A 85 -14.97 -6.35 -6.26
N PRO A 86 -14.60 -6.36 -4.96
CA PRO A 86 -15.43 -5.77 -3.92
C PRO A 86 -15.69 -4.28 -4.19
N ALA A 87 -16.69 -3.72 -3.52
CA ALA A 87 -17.02 -2.30 -3.65
C ALA A 87 -15.80 -1.43 -3.30
N TYR A 88 -15.55 -0.41 -4.14
CA TYR A 88 -14.37 0.45 -3.99
C TYR A 88 -14.33 1.12 -2.60
N GLU A 89 -15.48 1.59 -2.13
CA GLU A 89 -15.65 2.22 -0.83
C GLU A 89 -15.37 1.28 0.34
N GLU A 90 -15.75 0.01 0.19
CA GLU A 90 -15.50 -1.01 1.19
C GLU A 90 -14.00 -1.30 1.30
N LEU A 91 -13.31 -1.40 0.15
CA LEU A 91 -11.86 -1.56 0.11
C LEU A 91 -11.15 -0.33 0.70
N LEU A 92 -11.67 0.87 0.43
CA LEU A 92 -11.07 2.12 0.93
C LEU A 92 -11.19 2.22 2.44
N ALA A 93 -12.38 1.93 3.00
CA ALA A 93 -12.58 1.92 4.44
C ALA A 93 -11.65 0.92 5.14
N GLN A 94 -11.56 -0.31 4.61
CA GLN A 94 -10.68 -1.35 5.14
C GLN A 94 -9.19 -0.97 5.03
N PHE A 95 -8.79 -0.34 3.93
CA PHE A 95 -7.41 0.14 3.75
C PHE A 95 -7.06 1.19 4.79
N LEU A 96 -7.92 2.18 5.02
CA LEU A 96 -7.70 3.23 6.01
C LEU A 96 -7.64 2.69 7.45
N GLU A 97 -8.50 1.73 7.78
CA GLU A 97 -8.48 1.04 9.08
C GLU A 97 -7.15 0.30 9.30
N LEU A 98 -6.75 -0.53 8.32
CA LEU A 98 -5.53 -1.32 8.42
C LEU A 98 -4.27 -0.43 8.42
N GLN A 99 -4.29 0.65 7.64
CA GLN A 99 -3.26 1.68 7.64
C GLN A 99 -3.10 2.32 9.02
N GLY A 100 -4.21 2.65 9.69
CA GLY A 100 -4.23 3.20 11.04
C GLY A 100 -3.66 2.23 12.05
N ALA A 101 -4.07 0.96 11.99
CA ALA A 101 -3.55 -0.10 12.86
C ALA A 101 -2.04 -0.33 12.69
N ASN A 102 -1.55 -0.36 11.44
CA ASN A 102 -0.13 -0.52 11.14
C ASN A 102 0.70 0.71 11.58
N THR A 103 0.12 1.91 11.49
CA THR A 103 0.77 3.13 12.01
C THR A 103 0.85 3.11 13.54
N ALA A 104 -0.21 2.69 14.22
CA ALA A 104 -0.23 2.55 15.67
C ALA A 104 0.80 1.50 16.16
N LEU A 105 0.95 0.40 15.42
CA LEU A 105 2.03 -0.57 15.66
C LEU A 105 3.40 0.11 15.56
N LEU A 106 3.72 0.78 14.45
CA LEU A 106 5.01 1.45 14.28
C LEU A 106 5.31 2.44 15.41
N GLN A 107 4.30 3.16 15.90
CA GLN A 107 4.45 4.09 17.01
C GLN A 107 4.76 3.40 18.34
N SER A 108 4.26 2.18 18.56
CA SER A 108 4.47 1.43 19.80
C SER A 108 5.83 0.74 19.87
N LEU A 109 6.48 0.47 18.73
CA LEU A 109 7.80 -0.16 18.67
C LEU A 109 8.90 0.71 19.28
N SER A 110 9.93 0.12 19.86
CA SER A 110 11.19 0.79 20.21
C SER A 110 12.15 0.83 19.01
N GLU A 111 13.22 1.62 19.09
CA GLU A 111 14.27 1.63 18.05
C GLU A 111 14.94 0.25 17.89
N VAL A 112 15.04 -0.52 18.99
CA VAL A 112 15.64 -1.87 19.03
C VAL A 112 14.72 -2.91 18.38
N ASP A 113 13.39 -2.77 18.57
CA ASP A 113 12.43 -3.70 17.96
C ASP A 113 12.52 -3.70 16.43
N LEU A 114 12.97 -2.60 15.84
CA LEU A 114 13.14 -2.45 14.39
C LEU A 114 14.29 -3.31 13.83
N ASP A 115 15.21 -3.79 14.67
CA ASP A 115 16.31 -4.67 14.24
C ASP A 115 15.97 -6.16 14.34
N GLN A 116 14.74 -6.50 14.75
CA GLN A 116 14.24 -7.87 14.67
C GLN A 116 14.25 -8.37 13.23
N ALA A 117 14.61 -9.65 13.06
CA ALA A 117 14.53 -10.32 11.78
C ALA A 117 13.06 -10.37 11.31
N SER A 118 12.84 -10.16 10.01
CA SER A 118 11.52 -10.38 9.40
C SER A 118 11.14 -11.86 9.48
N HIS A 119 9.87 -12.12 9.74
CA HIS A 119 9.30 -13.46 9.79
C HIS A 119 9.43 -14.21 8.46
N SER A 120 9.24 -13.53 7.34
CA SER A 120 9.12 -14.15 6.01
C SER A 120 9.88 -13.40 4.92
N CYS A 121 11.14 -13.02 5.21
CA CYS A 121 12.04 -12.44 4.22
C CYS A 121 12.26 -13.41 3.03
N PRO A 122 11.96 -12.99 1.77
CA PRO A 122 12.25 -13.82 0.61
C PRO A 122 13.77 -14.02 0.41
N PRO A 123 14.24 -15.21 0.01
CA PRO A 123 15.66 -15.45 -0.24
C PRO A 123 16.24 -14.47 -1.26
N GLY A 124 17.38 -13.85 -0.93
CA GLY A 124 18.05 -12.87 -1.79
C GLY A 124 17.45 -11.45 -1.73
N MET A 125 16.45 -11.22 -0.88
CA MET A 125 15.82 -9.91 -0.66
C MET A 125 16.11 -9.33 0.73
N GLU A 126 17.16 -9.81 1.41
CA GLU A 126 17.51 -9.43 2.79
C GLU A 126 17.82 -7.94 2.92
N SER A 127 18.30 -7.28 1.85
CA SER A 127 18.50 -5.82 1.87
C SER A 127 17.20 -5.02 1.92
N PHE A 128 16.08 -5.62 1.53
CA PHE A 128 14.76 -5.00 1.46
C PHE A 128 13.82 -5.44 2.59
N PHE A 129 13.94 -6.69 3.03
CA PHE A 129 13.01 -7.28 3.99
C PHE A 129 13.69 -8.04 5.13
N GLY A 130 15.00 -7.90 5.33
CA GLY A 130 15.73 -8.68 6.34
C GLY A 130 15.32 -8.36 7.79
N THR A 131 15.01 -7.10 8.07
CA THR A 131 14.58 -6.62 9.39
C THR A 131 13.26 -5.85 9.34
N TRP A 132 12.64 -5.67 10.50
CA TRP A 132 11.41 -4.89 10.63
C TRP A 132 11.59 -3.46 10.10
N ARG A 133 12.75 -2.84 10.36
CA ARG A 133 13.14 -1.52 9.82
C ARG A 133 13.04 -1.47 8.30
N GLN A 134 13.56 -2.50 7.63
CA GLN A 134 13.58 -2.56 6.17
C GLN A 134 12.18 -2.83 5.61
N VAL A 135 11.41 -3.74 6.21
CA VAL A 135 10.01 -4.01 5.84
C VAL A 135 9.15 -2.74 5.94
N LEU A 136 9.26 -2.01 7.04
CA LEU A 136 8.51 -0.77 7.28
C LEU A 136 8.92 0.35 6.31
N LEU A 137 10.22 0.45 5.97
CA LEU A 137 10.69 1.37 4.95
C LEU A 137 10.09 1.01 3.58
N ILE A 138 10.16 -0.25 3.17
CA ILE A 138 9.65 -0.69 1.87
C ILE A 138 8.14 -0.49 1.76
N ARG A 139 7.38 -0.70 2.84
CA ARG A 139 5.95 -0.37 2.87
C ARG A 139 5.68 1.07 2.45
N THR A 140 6.44 2.04 3.00
CA THR A 140 6.24 3.46 2.64
C THR A 140 6.67 3.77 1.20
N MET A 141 7.77 3.17 0.73
CA MET A 141 8.22 3.31 -0.66
C MET A 141 7.22 2.71 -1.65
N HIS A 142 6.62 1.56 -1.32
CA HIS A 142 5.61 0.87 -2.12
C HIS A 142 4.37 1.72 -2.32
N TRP A 143 3.89 2.38 -1.27
CA TRP A 143 2.81 3.36 -1.39
C TRP A 143 3.14 4.50 -2.35
N MET A 144 4.34 5.07 -2.27
CA MET A 144 4.75 6.17 -3.17
C MET A 144 4.96 5.71 -4.60
N HIS A 145 5.38 4.46 -4.82
CA HIS A 145 5.40 3.85 -6.14
C HIS A 145 3.98 3.84 -6.76
N HIS A 146 2.98 3.31 -6.03
CA HIS A 146 1.61 3.27 -6.51
C HIS A 146 0.94 4.65 -6.58
N ARG A 147 1.36 5.61 -5.74
CA ARG A 147 0.96 7.00 -5.87
C ARG A 147 1.31 7.58 -7.23
N GLY A 148 2.47 7.22 -7.79
CA GLY A 148 2.85 7.60 -9.16
C GLY A 148 1.85 7.08 -10.20
N GLN A 149 1.46 5.81 -10.11
CA GLN A 149 0.46 5.20 -10.99
C GLN A 149 -0.91 5.88 -10.87
N LEU A 150 -1.35 6.19 -9.64
CA LEU A 150 -2.58 6.94 -9.40
C LEU A 150 -2.52 8.35 -10.00
N ALA A 151 -1.36 9.01 -10.00
CA ALA A 151 -1.21 10.34 -10.58
C ALA A 151 -1.44 10.31 -12.09
N ASP A 152 -1.01 9.25 -12.75
CA ASP A 152 -1.29 9.04 -14.17
C ASP A 152 -2.76 8.68 -14.42
N CYS A 153 -3.38 7.87 -13.56
CA CYS A 153 -4.84 7.62 -13.62
C CYS A 153 -5.64 8.92 -13.51
N ARG A 154 -5.23 9.85 -12.63
CA ARG A 154 -5.85 11.18 -12.50
C ARG A 154 -5.74 11.98 -13.80
N LYS A 155 -4.55 12.02 -14.41
CA LYS A 155 -4.35 12.73 -15.69
C LYS A 155 -5.25 12.15 -16.79
N ALA A 156 -5.33 10.82 -16.87
CA ALA A 156 -6.19 10.12 -17.82
C ALA A 156 -7.68 10.39 -17.58
N ALA A 157 -8.08 10.61 -16.33
CA ALA A 157 -9.43 11.04 -15.95
C ALA A 157 -9.69 12.55 -16.19
N GLY A 158 -8.77 13.28 -16.85
CA GLY A 158 -8.92 14.70 -17.16
C GLY A 158 -8.73 15.65 -15.98
N ARG A 159 -8.12 15.18 -14.89
CA ARG A 159 -7.96 15.99 -13.66
C ARG A 159 -6.75 16.91 -13.73
N PRO A 160 -6.80 18.07 -13.04
CA PRO A 160 -5.66 18.96 -12.98
C PRO A 160 -4.45 18.29 -12.30
N PRO A 161 -3.22 18.75 -12.63
CA PRO A 161 -2.01 18.31 -11.94
C PRO A 161 -2.13 18.45 -10.42
N LEU A 162 -1.51 17.52 -9.69
CA LEU A 162 -1.33 17.71 -8.25
C LEU A 162 -0.30 18.81 -8.02
N MET A 163 -0.62 19.73 -7.11
CA MET A 163 0.37 20.61 -6.50
C MET A 163 0.78 19.98 -5.16
N MET A 164 2.09 19.96 -4.88
CA MET A 164 2.64 19.47 -3.62
C MET A 164 2.77 20.63 -2.62
#